data_AF-A0A3D5YL82-F1
#
_entry.id   AF-A0A3D5YL82-F1
#
_cell.length_a   1.000
_cell.length_b   1.000
_cell.length_c   1.000
_cell.angle_alpha   90.00
_cell.angle_beta   90.00
_cell.angle_gamma   90.00
#
_symmetry.space_group_name_H-M   'P 1'
#
loop_
_entity.id
_entity.type
_entity.pdbx_description
1 polymer ?
#
loop_
_entity_poly.entity_id
_entity_poly.type
_entity_poly.pdbx_seq_one_letter_code
_entity_poly.pdbx_strand_id
1 'polypeptide(L)'
;PFLQKSKPSPYDEAVNLIWYLQNVFYQSAGDITAEMRRSLPDWDGTLNLINLGFWPGGDRDGNPFVSIDITKKVANRLRDVLLQCYYQDLRKLRRRISFNGVYEDLMGIEQQVLRCIRDQDEWDFMEFREALRSVRANLIEFHDAIFVELVEELLDRVALFGSHFAS
;
A
#
# COMPACT_ATOMS: atom_id res chain seq x y z
N PRO A 1 6.62 14.43 28.74
CA PRO A 1 5.71 13.63 29.58
C PRO A 1 5.05 12.51 28.73
N PHE A 2 5.66 11.33 28.70
CA PHE A 2 5.20 10.17 27.93
C PHE A 2 5.20 8.90 28.79
N LEU A 3 4.65 8.99 30.00
CA LEU A 3 4.40 7.83 30.85
C LEU A 3 2.91 7.57 30.83
N GLN A 4 2.48 6.66 29.95
CA GLN A 4 1.13 6.13 29.96
C GLN A 4 0.94 5.38 31.27
N LYS A 5 0.04 5.87 32.13
CA LYS A 5 -0.16 5.33 33.49
C LYS A 5 -0.82 3.94 33.50
N SER A 6 -1.40 3.52 32.38
CA SER A 6 -2.07 2.24 32.19
C SER A 6 -1.45 1.48 31.02
N LYS A 7 -1.35 0.16 31.16
CA LYS A 7 -0.87 -0.72 30.09
C LYS A 7 -1.77 -0.59 28.85
N PRO A 8 -1.22 -0.41 27.64
CA PRO A 8 -2.01 -0.38 26.41
C PRO A 8 -2.73 -1.72 26.18
N SER A 9 -3.88 -1.69 25.49
CA SER A 9 -4.49 -2.91 25.00
C SER A 9 -3.65 -3.49 23.84
N PRO A 10 -3.76 -4.80 23.53
CA PRO A 10 -3.08 -5.35 22.35
C PRO A 10 -3.45 -4.65 21.04
N TYR A 11 -4.66 -4.09 20.95
CA TYR A 11 -5.05 -3.28 19.80
C TYR A 11 -4.31 -1.94 19.75
N ASP A 12 -4.14 -1.25 20.89
CA ASP A 12 -3.39 0.01 20.96
C ASP A 12 -1.91 -0.20 20.58
N GLU A 13 -1.31 -1.31 21.03
CA GLU A 13 0.04 -1.71 20.63
C GLU A 13 0.14 -1.91 19.11
N ALA A 14 -0.83 -2.61 18.52
CA ALA A 14 -0.89 -2.79 17.08
C ALA A 14 -1.06 -1.47 16.33
N VAL A 15 -1.95 -0.57 16.78
CA VAL A 15 -2.17 0.75 16.16
C VAL A 15 -0.88 1.58 16.18
N ASN A 16 -0.14 1.56 17.29
CA ASN A 16 1.14 2.26 17.40
C ASN A 16 2.17 1.72 16.38
N LEU A 17 2.23 0.40 16.17
CA LEU A 17 3.17 -0.18 15.21
C LEU A 17 2.72 0.03 13.75
N ILE A 18 1.41 0.00 13.48
CA ILE A 18 0.85 0.36 12.17
C ILE A 18 1.19 1.80 11.80
N TRP A 19 1.28 2.71 12.78
CA TRP A 19 1.76 4.07 12.52
C TRP A 19 3.17 4.09 11.93
N TYR A 20 4.10 3.26 12.44
CA TYR A 20 5.43 3.14 11.85
C TYR A 20 5.40 2.49 10.46
N LEU A 21 4.53 1.50 10.24
CA LEU A 21 4.32 0.95 8.91
C LEU A 21 3.94 2.05 7.92
N GLN A 22 2.95 2.88 8.27
CA GLN A 22 2.46 3.97 7.43
C GLN A 22 3.48 5.07 7.20
N ASN A 23 4.10 5.57 8.27
CA ASN A 23 4.83 6.84 8.25
C ASN A 23 6.34 6.66 8.04
N VAL A 24 6.85 5.43 8.18
CA VAL A 24 8.28 5.13 8.02
C VAL A 24 8.47 4.05 6.97
N PHE A 25 7.99 2.82 7.24
CA PHE A 25 8.33 1.67 6.39
C PHE A 25 7.71 1.75 5.00
N TYR A 26 6.50 2.28 4.85
CA TYR A 26 5.87 2.45 3.54
C TYR A 26 6.78 3.26 2.61
N GLN A 27 7.28 4.40 3.10
CA GLN A 27 8.17 5.26 2.33
C GLN A 27 9.53 4.59 2.14
N SER A 28 10.21 4.20 3.22
CA SER A 28 11.58 3.70 3.17
C SER A 28 11.73 2.41 2.38
N ALA A 29 10.85 1.43 2.55
CA ALA A 29 10.92 0.17 1.80
C ALA A 29 10.59 0.39 0.31
N GLY A 30 9.65 1.29 0.01
CA GLY A 30 9.37 1.70 -1.36
C GLY A 30 10.57 2.40 -2.02
N ASP A 31 11.25 3.30 -1.31
CA ASP A 31 12.40 4.03 -1.84
C ASP A 31 13.62 3.13 -2.07
N ILE A 32 13.88 2.20 -1.16
CA ILE A 32 14.91 1.17 -1.35
C ILE A 32 14.59 0.33 -2.60
N THR A 33 13.33 -0.06 -2.77
CA THR A 33 12.90 -0.88 -3.92
C THR A 33 13.03 -0.10 -5.23
N ALA A 34 12.65 1.18 -5.24
CA ALA A 34 12.80 2.05 -6.40
C ALA A 34 14.28 2.26 -6.78
N GLU A 35 15.17 2.45 -5.80
CA GLU A 35 16.61 2.58 -6.07
C GLU A 35 17.19 1.27 -6.65
N MET A 36 16.77 0.12 -6.13
CA MET A 36 17.14 -1.17 -6.69
C MET A 36 16.63 -1.35 -8.12
N ARG A 37 15.39 -0.94 -8.44
CA ARG A 37 14.87 -0.95 -9.82
C ARG A 37 15.76 -0.15 -10.77
N ARG A 38 16.17 1.06 -10.38
CA ARG A 38 17.04 1.91 -11.22
C ARG A 38 18.39 1.26 -11.51
N SER A 39 18.87 0.39 -10.61
CA SER A 39 20.08 -0.40 -10.83
C SER A 39 19.91 -1.59 -11.78
N LEU A 40 18.66 -1.91 -12.18
CA LEU A 40 18.27 -3.03 -13.03
C LEU A 40 17.51 -2.54 -14.28
N PRO A 41 18.18 -1.88 -15.24
CA PRO A 41 17.52 -1.16 -16.35
C PRO A 41 16.69 -2.04 -17.29
N ASP A 42 16.94 -3.35 -17.34
CA ASP A 42 16.24 -4.30 -18.22
C ASP A 42 15.18 -5.14 -17.48
N TRP A 43 14.84 -4.78 -16.24
CA TRP A 43 13.85 -5.54 -15.45
C TRP A 43 12.41 -5.12 -15.78
N ASP A 44 11.65 -6.03 -16.39
CA ASP A 44 10.27 -5.81 -16.83
C ASP A 44 9.19 -6.20 -15.79
N GLY A 45 9.60 -6.82 -14.68
CA GLY A 45 8.71 -7.28 -13.61
C GLY A 45 8.50 -6.26 -12.49
N THR A 46 7.76 -6.66 -11.46
CA THR A 46 7.70 -5.95 -10.16
C THR A 46 8.76 -6.49 -9.22
N LEU A 47 9.46 -5.61 -8.49
CA LEU A 47 10.39 -6.01 -7.45
C LEU A 47 9.67 -6.23 -6.12
N ASN A 48 9.87 -7.39 -5.51
CA ASN A 48 9.43 -7.67 -4.15
C ASN A 48 10.63 -8.16 -3.31
N LEU A 49 11.35 -7.21 -2.72
CA LEU A 49 12.61 -7.47 -2.02
C LEU A 49 12.46 -7.54 -0.50
N ILE A 50 11.40 -6.95 0.05
CA ILE A 50 11.20 -6.76 1.49
C ILE A 50 9.84 -7.31 1.86
N ASN A 51 9.80 -8.30 2.77
CA ASN A 51 8.57 -8.78 3.38
C ASN A 51 8.53 -8.32 4.84
N LEU A 52 7.40 -7.74 5.25
CA LEU A 52 7.19 -7.27 6.62
C LEU A 52 6.28 -8.23 7.38
N GLY A 53 6.81 -8.71 8.51
CA GLY A 53 6.06 -9.50 9.47
C GLY A 53 5.24 -8.63 10.42
N PHE A 54 4.06 -9.06 10.87
CA PHE A 54 3.26 -8.34 11.87
C PHE A 54 2.59 -9.24 12.92
N TRP A 55 3.26 -9.38 14.06
CA TRP A 55 2.78 -10.21 15.18
C TRP A 55 1.73 -9.56 16.10
N PRO A 56 1.70 -8.23 16.34
CA PRO A 56 0.74 -7.61 17.26
C PRO A 56 -0.70 -7.90 16.86
N GLY A 57 -1.49 -8.44 17.79
CA GLY A 57 -2.88 -8.84 17.55
C GLY A 57 -3.06 -10.21 16.89
N GLY A 58 -1.97 -10.86 16.45
CA GLY A 58 -1.94 -12.24 15.95
C GLY A 58 -1.32 -13.23 16.94
N ASP A 59 -0.23 -12.84 17.60
CA ASP A 59 0.45 -13.67 18.60
C ASP A 59 -0.37 -13.77 19.91
N ARG A 60 -0.76 -14.99 20.24
CA ARG A 60 -1.60 -15.32 21.42
C ARG A 60 -0.86 -16.13 22.47
N ASP A 61 0.37 -16.54 22.19
CA ASP A 61 1.09 -17.43 23.09
C ASP A 61 1.34 -16.72 24.43
N GLY A 62 0.76 -17.24 25.51
CA GLY A 62 0.80 -16.63 26.83
C GLY A 62 0.05 -15.29 27.00
N ASN A 63 -0.71 -14.81 26.00
CA ASN A 63 -1.43 -13.53 26.07
C ASN A 63 -2.96 -13.69 25.91
N PRO A 64 -3.72 -13.85 27.02
CA PRO A 64 -5.17 -14.08 26.97
C PRO A 64 -5.96 -12.86 26.47
N PHE A 65 -5.32 -11.69 26.36
CA PHE A 65 -5.98 -10.47 25.90
C PHE A 65 -6.02 -10.35 24.37
N VAL A 66 -5.36 -11.24 23.62
CA VAL A 66 -5.42 -11.25 22.16
C VAL A 66 -6.57 -12.16 21.69
N SER A 67 -7.74 -11.57 21.52
CA SER A 67 -8.95 -12.26 21.07
C SER A 67 -9.08 -12.32 19.54
N ILE A 68 -10.00 -13.15 19.04
CA ILE A 68 -10.37 -13.20 17.61
C ILE A 68 -10.86 -11.83 17.11
N ASP A 69 -11.63 -11.12 17.93
CA ASP A 69 -12.12 -9.78 17.61
C ASP A 69 -10.96 -8.78 17.46
N ILE A 70 -9.95 -8.85 18.34
CA ILE A 70 -8.74 -8.03 18.22
C ILE A 70 -7.98 -8.37 16.94
N THR A 71 -7.76 -9.65 16.65
CA THR A 71 -7.07 -10.06 15.40
C THR A 71 -7.78 -9.50 14.16
N LYS A 72 -9.12 -9.59 14.10
CA LYS A 72 -9.92 -9.02 13.00
C LYS A 72 -9.80 -7.50 12.93
N LYS A 73 -9.87 -6.80 14.06
CA LYS A 73 -9.71 -5.34 14.13
C LYS A 73 -8.33 -4.89 13.65
N VAL A 74 -7.27 -5.61 14.00
CA VAL A 74 -5.91 -5.32 13.55
C VAL A 74 -5.78 -5.56 12.04
N ALA A 75 -6.26 -6.69 11.53
CA ALA A 75 -6.23 -7.00 10.10
C ALA A 75 -6.97 -5.95 9.26
N ASN A 76 -8.17 -5.55 9.68
CA ASN A 76 -8.92 -4.47 9.03
C ASN A 76 -8.14 -3.16 9.07
N ARG A 77 -7.55 -2.81 10.23
CA ARG A 77 -6.77 -1.58 10.38
C ARG A 77 -5.54 -1.54 9.47
N LEU A 78 -4.83 -2.66 9.32
CA LEU A 78 -3.70 -2.79 8.38
C LEU A 78 -4.16 -2.52 6.94
N ARG A 79 -5.25 -3.18 6.50
CA ARG A 79 -5.85 -2.99 5.17
C ARG A 79 -6.23 -1.52 4.95
N ASP A 80 -6.98 -0.93 5.87
CA ASP A 80 -7.51 0.43 5.71
C ASP A 80 -6.39 1.46 5.63
N VAL A 81 -5.34 1.31 6.43
CA VAL A 81 -4.16 2.19 6.38
C VAL A 81 -3.39 2.00 5.07
N LEU A 82 -3.25 0.77 4.56
CA LEU A 82 -2.62 0.55 3.27
C LEU A 82 -3.38 1.18 2.11
N LEU A 83 -4.71 1.07 2.10
CA LEU A 83 -5.54 1.72 1.08
C LEU A 83 -5.36 3.24 1.11
N GLN A 84 -5.21 3.85 2.30
CA GLN A 84 -4.90 5.28 2.40
C GLN A 84 -3.54 5.61 1.79
N CYS A 85 -2.52 4.75 1.95
CA CYS A 85 -1.22 4.93 1.31
C CYS A 85 -1.34 4.88 -0.22
N TYR A 86 -2.00 3.84 -0.77
CA TYR A 86 -2.22 3.74 -2.22
C TYR A 86 -3.03 4.92 -2.78
N TYR A 87 -4.07 5.36 -2.06
CA TYR A 87 -4.85 6.54 -2.43
C TYR A 87 -3.98 7.80 -2.52
N GLN A 88 -3.06 8.00 -1.56
CA GLN A 88 -2.15 9.15 -1.59
C GLN A 88 -1.18 9.09 -2.77
N ASP A 89 -0.65 7.91 -3.10
CA ASP A 89 0.26 7.76 -4.23
C ASP A 89 -0.45 7.95 -5.58
N LEU A 90 -1.67 7.41 -5.75
CA LEU A 90 -2.51 7.68 -6.91
C LEU A 90 -2.77 9.18 -7.11
N ARG A 91 -3.04 9.91 -6.02
CA ARG A 91 -3.19 11.38 -6.08
C ARG A 91 -1.93 12.09 -6.53
N LYS A 92 -0.74 11.62 -6.12
CA LYS A 92 0.54 12.17 -6.58
C LYS A 92 0.75 11.89 -8.06
N LEU A 93 0.45 10.66 -8.52
CA LEU A 93 0.54 10.28 -9.94
C LEU A 93 -0.37 11.13 -10.81
N ARG A 94 -1.67 11.24 -10.47
CA ARG A 94 -2.64 12.00 -11.24
C ARG A 94 -2.31 13.49 -11.35
N ARG A 95 -1.59 14.05 -10.38
CA ARG A 95 -1.10 15.45 -10.45
C ARG A 95 0.06 15.63 -11.43
N ARG A 96 0.82 14.56 -11.72
CA ARG A 96 1.99 14.58 -12.59
C ARG A 96 1.68 14.11 -14.01
N ILE A 97 0.75 13.17 -14.16
CA ILE A 97 0.40 12.52 -15.42
C ILE A 97 -0.95 13.05 -15.87
N SER A 98 -0.95 13.87 -16.93
CA SER A 98 -2.14 14.54 -17.47
C SER A 98 -2.41 14.18 -18.93
N PHE A 99 -1.89 13.05 -19.41
CA PHE A 99 -2.19 12.56 -20.74
C PHE A 99 -3.64 12.07 -20.82
N ASN A 100 -4.33 12.39 -21.92
CA ASN A 100 -5.69 11.92 -22.16
C ASN A 100 -5.74 10.38 -22.18
N GLY A 101 -6.79 9.79 -21.61
CA GLY A 101 -6.90 8.35 -21.39
C GLY A 101 -6.27 7.96 -20.06
N VAL A 102 -4.97 8.19 -19.89
CA VAL A 102 -4.25 7.83 -18.66
C VAL A 102 -4.76 8.62 -17.45
N TYR A 103 -5.08 9.89 -17.62
CA TYR A 103 -5.60 10.73 -16.54
C TYR A 103 -6.96 10.22 -16.03
N GLU A 104 -7.86 9.84 -16.95
CA GLU A 104 -9.16 9.26 -16.66
C GLU A 104 -9.02 7.89 -15.98
N ASP A 105 -8.12 7.04 -16.46
CA ASP A 105 -7.82 5.74 -15.85
C ASP A 105 -7.35 5.91 -14.41
N LEU A 106 -6.35 6.77 -14.18
CA LEU A 106 -5.85 7.08 -12.82
C LEU A 106 -6.94 7.67 -11.92
N MET A 107 -7.83 8.51 -12.47
CA MET A 107 -8.96 9.04 -11.71
C MET A 107 -9.96 7.94 -11.33
N GLY A 108 -10.25 7.01 -12.25
CA GLY A 108 -11.11 5.86 -11.99
C GLY A 108 -10.57 4.99 -10.87
N ILE A 109 -9.27 4.66 -10.92
CA ILE A 109 -8.58 3.89 -9.87
C ILE A 109 -8.60 4.65 -8.54
N GLU A 110 -8.27 5.96 -8.53
CA GLU A 110 -8.33 6.79 -7.32
C GLU A 110 -9.73 6.77 -6.68
N GLN A 111 -10.79 6.88 -7.49
CA GLN A 111 -12.17 6.85 -7.01
C GLN A 111 -12.57 5.48 -6.47
N GLN A 112 -12.17 4.39 -7.13
CA GLN A 112 -12.42 3.02 -6.65
C GLN A 112 -11.79 2.80 -5.27
N VAL A 113 -10.51 3.15 -5.10
CA VAL A 113 -9.82 3.03 -3.81
C VAL A 113 -10.51 3.88 -2.75
N LEU A 114 -10.95 5.09 -3.08
CA LEU A 114 -11.69 5.95 -2.15
C LEU A 114 -13.04 5.35 -1.71
N ARG A 115 -13.77 4.69 -2.62
CA ARG A 115 -15.01 3.97 -2.27
C ARG A 115 -14.72 2.78 -1.34
N CYS A 116 -13.63 2.05 -1.56
CA CYS A 116 -13.18 0.98 -0.66
C CYS A 116 -12.84 1.51 0.74
N ILE A 117 -12.13 2.64 0.84
CA ILE A 117 -11.81 3.30 2.13
C ILE A 117 -13.08 3.74 2.88
N ARG A 118 -14.15 4.06 2.15
CA ARG A 118 -15.44 4.49 2.71
C ARG A 118 -16.39 3.32 2.99
N ASP A 119 -15.92 2.08 2.85
CA ASP A 119 -16.72 0.86 2.96
C ASP A 119 -17.95 0.85 2.01
N GLN A 120 -17.80 1.49 0.84
CA GLN A 120 -18.84 1.56 -0.20
C GLN A 120 -18.69 0.44 -1.24
N ASP A 121 -17.47 -0.05 -1.45
CA ASP A 121 -17.12 -1.14 -2.35
C ASP A 121 -16.21 -2.15 -1.62
N GLU A 122 -16.21 -3.41 -2.08
CA GLU A 122 -15.24 -4.42 -1.64
C GLU A 122 -13.87 -4.19 -2.29
N TRP A 123 -12.82 -4.57 -1.57
CA TRP A 123 -11.45 -4.42 -2.07
C TRP A 123 -11.05 -5.61 -2.94
N ASP A 124 -11.02 -5.40 -4.26
CA ASP A 124 -10.41 -6.33 -5.21
C ASP A 124 -8.97 -5.90 -5.54
N PHE A 125 -8.02 -6.58 -4.88
CA PHE A 125 -6.60 -6.32 -5.09
C PHE A 125 -6.11 -6.69 -6.50
N MET A 126 -6.70 -7.72 -7.12
CA MET A 126 -6.26 -8.19 -8.43
C MET A 126 -6.71 -7.20 -9.50
N GLU A 127 -7.97 -6.75 -9.43
CA GLU A 127 -8.48 -5.70 -10.31
C GLU A 127 -7.66 -4.41 -10.19
N PHE A 128 -7.39 -3.95 -8.97
CA PHE A 128 -6.56 -2.77 -8.73
C PHE A 128 -5.16 -2.87 -9.38
N ARG A 129 -4.50 -4.02 -9.22
CA ARG A 129 -3.16 -4.24 -9.78
C ARG A 129 -3.19 -4.29 -11.31
N GLU A 130 -4.19 -4.94 -11.90
CA GLU A 130 -4.33 -4.99 -13.36
C GLU A 130 -4.64 -3.61 -13.94
N ALA A 131 -5.47 -2.81 -13.28
CA ALA A 131 -5.74 -1.43 -13.71
C ALA A 131 -4.47 -0.57 -13.75
N LEU A 132 -3.59 -0.68 -12.76
CA LEU A 132 -2.28 -0.02 -12.78
C LEU A 132 -1.36 -0.53 -13.90
N ARG A 133 -1.40 -1.83 -14.21
CA ARG A 133 -0.65 -2.40 -15.34
C ARG A 133 -1.16 -1.87 -16.68
N SER A 134 -2.47 -1.70 -16.83
CA SER A 134 -3.07 -1.07 -18.02
C SER A 134 -2.61 0.38 -18.18
N VAL A 135 -2.57 1.17 -17.10
CA VAL A 135 -2.01 2.52 -17.11
C VAL A 135 -0.55 2.53 -17.58
N ARG A 136 0.28 1.63 -17.03
CA ARG A 136 1.68 1.47 -17.46
C ARG A 136 1.78 1.13 -18.96
N ALA A 137 0.99 0.17 -19.43
CA ALA A 137 1.00 -0.24 -20.83
C ALA A 137 0.61 0.92 -21.76
N ASN A 138 -0.43 1.68 -21.39
CA ASN A 138 -0.87 2.85 -22.14
C ASN A 138 0.25 3.91 -22.26
N LEU A 139 0.96 4.21 -21.16
CA LEU A 139 2.09 5.13 -21.21
C LEU A 139 3.21 4.68 -22.16
N ILE A 140 3.50 3.38 -22.19
CA ILE A 140 4.53 2.81 -23.07
C ILE A 140 4.09 2.87 -24.53
N GLU A 141 2.84 2.50 -24.82
CA GLU A 141 2.34 2.36 -26.19
C GLU A 141 2.02 3.71 -26.84
N PHE A 142 1.47 4.66 -26.08
CA PHE A 142 0.88 5.88 -26.64
C PHE A 142 1.52 7.18 -26.17
N HIS A 143 2.43 7.14 -25.19
CA HIS A 143 2.98 8.34 -24.55
C HIS A 143 4.51 8.31 -24.35
N ASP A 144 5.24 7.61 -25.24
CA ASP A 144 6.70 7.52 -25.26
C ASP A 144 7.32 7.12 -23.90
N ALA A 145 6.58 6.33 -23.10
CA ALA A 145 6.94 5.94 -21.75
C ALA A 145 7.20 7.11 -20.77
N ILE A 146 6.75 8.33 -21.10
CA ILE A 146 6.92 9.49 -20.22
C ILE A 146 6.19 9.24 -18.90
N PHE A 147 6.91 9.40 -17.79
CA PHE A 147 6.45 9.12 -16.42
C PHE A 147 6.12 7.65 -16.11
N VAL A 148 6.46 6.68 -16.98
CA VAL A 148 6.22 5.25 -16.73
C VAL A 148 6.85 4.79 -15.40
N GLU A 149 8.05 5.30 -15.09
CA GLU A 149 8.80 4.98 -13.88
C GLU A 149 7.99 5.26 -12.61
N LEU A 150 7.17 6.32 -12.59
CA LEU A 150 6.35 6.65 -11.42
C LEU A 150 5.25 5.60 -11.19
N VAL A 151 4.69 5.05 -12.27
CA VAL A 151 3.69 3.98 -12.19
C VAL A 151 4.34 2.65 -11.81
N GLU A 152 5.55 2.38 -12.32
CA GLU A 152 6.35 1.21 -11.92
C GLU A 152 6.74 1.24 -10.44
N GLU A 153 7.15 2.40 -9.91
CA GLU A 153 7.42 2.57 -8.48
C GLU A 153 6.18 2.28 -7.62
N LEU A 154 4.98 2.68 -8.06
CA LEU A 154 3.74 2.31 -7.38
C LEU A 154 3.45 0.81 -7.50
N LEU A 155 3.64 0.20 -8.69
CA LEU A 155 3.47 -1.24 -8.88
C LEU A 155 4.42 -2.07 -7.99
N ASP A 156 5.64 -1.58 -7.76
CA ASP A 156 6.58 -2.19 -6.80
C ASP A 156 6.08 -2.09 -5.36
N ARG A 157 5.59 -0.91 -4.95
CA ARG A 157 4.95 -0.76 -3.63
C ARG A 157 3.76 -1.71 -3.49
N VAL A 158 2.96 -1.88 -4.54
CA VAL A 158 1.83 -2.82 -4.58
C VAL A 158 2.30 -4.27 -4.48
N ALA A 159 3.42 -4.63 -5.11
CA ALA A 159 4.00 -5.96 -5.00
C ALA A 159 4.58 -6.25 -3.61
N LEU A 160 5.17 -5.24 -2.97
CA LEU A 160 5.80 -5.32 -1.66
C LEU A 160 4.75 -5.43 -0.53
N PHE A 161 3.76 -4.53 -0.51
CA PHE A 161 2.78 -4.46 0.58
C PHE A 161 1.48 -5.24 0.32
N GLY A 162 1.22 -5.61 -0.93
CA GLY A 162 0.06 -6.42 -1.31
C GLY A 162 -1.28 -5.78 -0.94
N SER A 163 -2.17 -6.57 -0.35
CA SER A 163 -3.51 -6.16 0.09
C SER A 163 -3.66 -5.99 1.61
N HIS A 164 -2.59 -6.24 2.37
CA HIS A 164 -2.65 -6.45 3.83
C HIS A 164 -1.52 -5.77 4.60
N PHE A 165 -0.61 -5.07 3.91
CA PHE A 165 0.48 -4.25 4.45
C PHE A 165 1.64 -5.06 5.05
N ALA A 166 1.35 -5.95 6.00
CA ALA A 166 2.30 -6.85 6.65
C ALA A 166 1.57 -8.11 7.16
N SER A 167 2.26 -9.25 7.23
CA SER A 167 1.66 -10.57 7.53
C SER A 167 2.29 -11.33 8.70
#